data_AF-A0A1C5XRT6-F1
#
_entry.id   AF-A0A1C5XRT6-F1
#
_cell.length_a   1.000
_cell.length_b   1.000
_cell.length_c   1.000
_cell.angle_alpha   90.00
_cell.angle_beta   90.00
_cell.angle_gamma   90.00
#
_symmetry.space_group_name_H-M   'P 1'
#
loop_
_entity.id
_entity.type
_entity.pdbx_description
1 polymer ?
#
loop_
_entity_poly.entity_id
_entity_poly.type
_entity_poly.pdbx_seq_one_letter_code
_entity_poly.pdbx_strand_id
1 'polypeptide(L)'
;MNINQKAQELAKLIKTTDEFQTMNKYKREIEKNKNIKRQLDNYLSKKDKIYTRYKIDEANKRVSQLDKEYSKVFQNPLVENYFKSTQNFNLLMQSVYKSIEQELLR
;
A
#
# COMPACT_ATOMS: atom_id res chain seq x y z
N MET A 1 -3.85 -21.80 24.64
CA MET A 1 -3.64 -21.13 23.35
C MET A 1 -3.83 -19.63 23.58
N ASN A 2 -2.80 -18.82 23.32
CA ASN A 2 -2.82 -17.37 23.60
C ASN A 2 -3.26 -16.59 22.35
N ILE A 3 -3.97 -15.47 22.52
CA ILE A 3 -4.39 -14.58 21.42
C ILE A 3 -3.24 -14.18 20.48
N ASN A 4 -2.03 -13.97 21.00
CA ASN A 4 -0.85 -13.66 20.22
C ASN A 4 -0.42 -14.83 19.30
N GLN A 5 -0.62 -16.07 19.75
CA GLN A 5 -0.37 -17.26 18.91
C GLN A 5 -1.40 -17.32 17.77
N LYS A 6 -2.68 -17.03 18.06
CA LYS A 6 -3.71 -16.96 17.02
C LYS A 6 -3.49 -15.84 16.01
N ALA A 7 -3.01 -14.68 16.46
CA ALA A 7 -2.63 -13.59 15.56
C ALA A 7 -1.48 -14.01 14.62
N GLN A 8 -0.49 -14.76 15.13
CA GLN A 8 0.59 -15.30 14.30
C GLN A 8 0.09 -16.34 13.29
N GLU A 9 -0.82 -17.22 13.69
CA GLU A 9 -1.47 -18.18 12.79
C GLU A 9 -2.24 -17.46 11.67
N LEU A 10 -3.06 -16.46 12.02
CA LEU A 10 -3.76 -15.63 11.05
C LEU A 10 -2.79 -14.94 10.09
N ALA A 11 -1.70 -14.36 10.59
CA ALA A 11 -0.68 -13.74 9.74
C ALA A 11 -0.03 -14.73 8.77
N LYS A 12 0.19 -15.99 9.18
CA LYS A 12 0.69 -17.05 8.30
C LYS A 12 -0.31 -17.39 7.20
N LEU A 13 -1.60 -17.48 7.53
CA LEU A 13 -2.68 -17.74 6.56
C LEU A 13 -2.85 -16.57 5.57
N ILE A 14 -2.77 -15.33 6.05
CA ILE A 14 -2.82 -14.14 5.18
C ILE A 14 -1.65 -14.17 4.18
N LYS A 15 -0.46 -14.58 4.60
CA LYS A 15 0.70 -14.71 3.69
C LYS A 15 0.48 -15.76 2.59
N THR A 16 -0.42 -16.72 2.79
CA THR A 16 -0.71 -17.74 1.79
C THR A 16 -1.80 -17.33 0.80
N THR A 17 -2.49 -16.21 0.99
CA THR A 17 -3.55 -15.78 0.05
C THR A 17 -2.97 -15.23 -1.25
N ASP A 18 -3.75 -15.35 -2.32
CA ASP A 18 -3.37 -14.88 -3.65
C ASP A 18 -3.14 -13.37 -3.68
N GLU A 19 -3.92 -12.60 -2.91
CA GLU A 19 -3.79 -11.14 -2.81
C GLU A 19 -2.43 -10.74 -2.23
N PHE A 20 -2.02 -11.38 -1.12
CA PHE A 20 -0.72 -11.10 -0.51
C PHE A 20 0.42 -11.54 -1.45
N GLN A 21 0.35 -12.75 -2.00
CA GLN A 21 1.39 -13.27 -2.87
C GLN A 21 1.56 -12.40 -4.13
N THR A 22 0.45 -11.97 -4.73
CA THR A 22 0.44 -11.10 -5.91
C THR A 22 1.01 -9.73 -5.59
N MET A 23 0.54 -9.09 -4.50
CA MET A 23 1.08 -7.80 -4.06
C MET A 23 2.58 -7.88 -3.77
N ASN A 24 3.01 -8.91 -3.04
CA ASN A 24 4.40 -9.11 -2.66
C ASN A 24 5.29 -9.43 -3.87
N LYS A 25 4.78 -10.12 -4.89
CA LYS A 25 5.47 -10.31 -6.17
C LYS A 25 5.77 -8.97 -6.84
N TYR A 26 4.76 -8.13 -7.04
CA TYR A 26 4.96 -6.83 -7.69
C TYR A 26 5.83 -5.88 -6.86
N LYS A 27 5.71 -5.94 -5.52
CA LYS A 27 6.61 -5.23 -4.60
C LYS A 27 8.07 -5.58 -4.88
N ARG A 28 8.40 -6.88 -4.94
CA ARG A 28 9.76 -7.37 -5.20
C ARG A 28 10.26 -6.95 -6.59
N GLU A 29 9.39 -6.98 -7.59
CA GLU A 29 9.75 -6.53 -8.94
C GLU A 29 10.05 -5.01 -8.99
N ILE A 30 9.29 -4.19 -8.26
CA ILE A 30 9.60 -2.76 -8.07
C ILE A 30 10.96 -2.61 -7.36
N GLU A 31 11.22 -3.38 -6.30
CA GLU A 31 12.47 -3.30 -5.55
C GLU A 31 13.70 -3.66 -6.40
N LYS A 32 13.56 -4.59 -7.35
CA LYS A 32 14.60 -4.93 -8.33
C LYS A 32 14.83 -3.81 -9.35
N ASN A 33 13.77 -3.09 -9.74
CA ASN A 33 13.88 -1.98 -10.67
C ASN A 33 14.31 -0.69 -9.93
N LYS A 34 15.63 -0.50 -9.80
CA LYS A 34 16.23 0.66 -9.09
C LYS A 34 15.72 2.02 -9.56
N ASN A 35 15.39 2.17 -10.85
CA ASN A 35 14.90 3.45 -11.37
C ASN A 35 13.48 3.74 -10.88
N ILE A 36 12.55 2.79 -11.06
CA ILE A 36 11.16 2.93 -10.61
C ILE A 36 11.11 3.08 -9.09
N LYS A 37 11.86 2.24 -8.36
CA LYS A 37 11.97 2.34 -6.89
C LYS A 37 12.39 3.74 -6.47
N ARG A 38 13.48 4.27 -7.05
CA ARG A 38 13.96 5.62 -6.73
C ARG A 38 12.92 6.70 -7.04
N GLN A 39 12.19 6.58 -8.14
CA GLN A 39 11.12 7.52 -8.49
C GLN A 39 9.98 7.48 -7.46
N LEU A 40 9.54 6.29 -7.05
CA LEU A 40 8.50 6.13 -6.02
C LEU A 40 8.96 6.63 -4.65
N ASP A 41 10.18 6.31 -4.23
CA ASP A 41 10.75 6.78 -2.97
C ASP A 41 10.86 8.32 -2.95
N ASN A 42 11.28 8.92 -4.07
CA ASN A 42 11.33 10.37 -4.22
C ASN A 42 9.93 11.00 -4.17
N TYR A 43 8.93 10.39 -4.80
CA TYR A 43 7.55 10.83 -4.74
C TYR A 43 7.03 10.82 -3.29
N LEU A 44 7.22 9.72 -2.56
CA LEU A 44 6.82 9.60 -1.16
C LEU A 44 7.51 10.64 -0.28
N SER A 45 8.84 10.79 -0.42
CA SER A 45 9.60 11.80 0.33
C SER A 45 9.11 13.23 0.07
N LYS A 46 8.78 13.56 -1.19
CA LYS A 46 8.25 14.88 -1.55
C LYS A 46 6.83 15.07 -0.99
N LYS A 47 5.97 14.05 -1.08
CA LYS A 47 4.60 14.07 -0.56
C LYS A 47 4.59 14.30 0.95
N ASP A 48 5.42 13.56 1.69
CA ASP A 48 5.55 13.72 3.15
C ASP A 48 6.04 15.12 3.52
N LYS A 49 7.06 15.63 2.80
CA LYS A 49 7.54 17.01 3.01
C LYS A 49 6.45 18.06 2.75
N ILE A 50 5.55 17.83 1.80
CA ILE A 50 4.43 18.74 1.54
C ILE A 50 3.45 18.71 2.72
N TYR A 51 3.00 17.53 3.16
CA TYR A 51 2.05 17.45 4.27
C TYR A 51 2.62 17.96 5.60
N THR A 52 3.93 17.83 5.82
CA THR A 52 4.58 18.37 7.03
C THR A 52 4.75 19.89 6.99
N ARG A 53 4.88 20.50 5.80
CA ARG A 53 5.20 21.94 5.67
C ARG A 53 3.99 22.84 5.46
N TYR A 54 2.89 22.29 4.93
CA TYR A 54 1.75 23.09 4.49
C TYR A 54 0.47 22.68 5.22
N LYS A 55 -0.48 23.62 5.36
CA LYS A 55 -1.84 23.31 5.82
C LYS A 55 -2.51 22.36 4.83
N ILE A 56 -3.43 21.53 5.33
CA ILE A 56 -4.07 20.43 4.56
C ILE A 56 -4.57 20.89 3.18
N ASP A 57 -5.29 22.02 3.10
CA ASP A 57 -5.84 22.50 1.82
C ASP A 57 -4.76 22.88 0.79
N GLU A 58 -3.67 23.52 1.24
CA GLU A 58 -2.55 23.88 0.38
C GLU A 58 -1.70 22.66 0.03
N ALA A 59 -1.50 21.76 1.01
CA ALA A 59 -0.81 20.49 0.82
C ALA A 59 -1.50 19.66 -0.26
N ASN A 60 -2.83 19.55 -0.24
CA ASN A 60 -3.60 18.81 -1.23
C ASN A 60 -3.43 19.37 -2.64
N LYS A 61 -3.42 20.71 -2.81
CA LYS A 61 -3.15 21.35 -4.11
C LYS A 61 -1.74 21.02 -4.62
N ARG A 62 -0.74 21.08 -3.74
CA ARG A 62 0.67 20.79 -4.08
C ARG A 62 0.89 19.31 -4.38
N VAL A 63 0.24 18.41 -3.65
CA VAL A 63 0.26 16.97 -3.92
C VAL A 63 -0.41 16.67 -5.25
N SER A 64 -1.53 17.31 -5.58
CA SER A 64 -2.18 17.14 -6.88
C SER A 64 -1.26 17.54 -8.05
N GLN A 65 -0.43 18.58 -7.85
CA GLN A 65 0.59 18.95 -8.83
C GLN A 65 1.72 17.91 -8.90
N LEU A 66 2.18 17.42 -7.76
CA LEU A 66 3.17 16.34 -7.67
C LEU A 66 2.68 15.07 -8.36
N ASP A 67 1.40 14.73 -8.23
CA ASP A 67 0.79 13.57 -8.89
C ASP A 67 0.86 13.68 -10.42
N LYS A 68 0.65 14.89 -10.96
CA LYS A 68 0.80 15.16 -12.39
C LYS A 68 2.25 14.99 -12.86
N GLU A 69 3.22 15.48 -12.07
CA GLU A 69 4.65 15.32 -12.36
C GLU A 69 5.06 13.84 -12.46
N TYR A 70 4.47 13.00 -11.62
CA TYR A 70 4.77 11.56 -11.56
C TYR A 70 3.81 10.69 -12.38
N SER A 71 2.89 11.28 -13.16
CA SER A 71 1.89 10.56 -13.97
C SER A 71 2.49 9.45 -14.83
N LYS A 72 3.61 9.69 -15.50
CA LYS A 72 4.31 8.69 -16.32
C LYS A 72 4.83 7.50 -15.50
N VAL A 73 5.22 7.72 -14.25
CA VAL A 73 5.66 6.65 -13.35
C VAL A 73 4.45 5.80 -12.93
N PHE A 74 3.31 6.44 -12.66
CA PHE A 74 2.07 5.73 -12.31
C PHE A 74 1.45 4.96 -13.48
N GLN A 75 1.66 5.43 -14.72
CA GLN A 75 1.26 4.72 -15.94
C GLN A 75 2.20 3.55 -16.30
N ASN A 76 3.30 3.35 -15.56
CA ASN A 76 4.15 2.19 -15.79
C ASN A 76 3.38 0.92 -15.40
N PRO A 77 3.29 -0.11 -16.27
CA PRO A 77 2.51 -1.31 -15.98
C PRO A 77 2.92 -2.03 -14.69
N LEU A 78 4.20 -2.02 -14.33
CA LEU A 78 4.67 -2.62 -13.08
C LEU A 78 4.14 -1.86 -11.85
N VAL A 79 4.12 -0.53 -11.94
CA VAL A 79 3.64 0.36 -10.87
C VAL A 79 2.13 0.26 -10.74
N GLU A 80 1.41 0.31 -11.85
CA GLU A 80 -0.05 0.15 -11.89
C GLU A 80 -0.48 -1.20 -11.28
N ASN A 81 0.17 -2.30 -11.69
CA ASN A 81 -0.12 -3.63 -11.16
C ASN A 81 0.19 -3.75 -9.66
N TYR A 82 1.26 -3.10 -9.19
CA TYR A 82 1.56 -3.04 -7.77
C TYR A 82 0.46 -2.30 -6.98
N PHE A 83 0.01 -1.14 -7.47
CA PHE A 83 -1.07 -0.40 -6.81
C PHE A 83 -2.38 -1.18 -6.79
N LYS A 84 -2.77 -1.78 -7.91
CA LYS A 84 -3.99 -2.60 -8.02
C LYS A 84 -3.94 -3.80 -7.07
N SER A 85 -2.82 -4.54 -7.04
CA SER A 85 -2.67 -5.68 -6.13
C SER A 85 -2.62 -5.25 -4.66
N THR A 86 -2.02 -4.11 -4.35
CA THR A 86 -2.05 -3.53 -2.99
C THR A 86 -3.47 -3.16 -2.57
N GLN A 87 -4.27 -2.57 -3.46
CA GLN A 87 -5.67 -2.28 -3.19
C GLN A 87 -6.47 -3.56 -2.89
N ASN A 88 -6.30 -4.60 -3.70
CA ASN A 88 -6.97 -5.88 -3.48
C ASN A 88 -6.59 -6.51 -2.12
N PHE A 89 -5.29 -6.48 -1.78
CA PHE A 89 -4.83 -6.96 -0.48
C PHE A 89 -5.42 -6.15 0.68
N ASN A 90 -5.53 -4.82 0.54
CA ASN A 90 -6.14 -3.97 1.56
C ASN A 90 -7.64 -4.29 1.74
N LEU A 91 -8.36 -4.60 0.67
CA LEU A 91 -9.77 -5.03 0.75
C LEU A 91 -9.91 -6.36 1.50
N LEU A 92 -9.03 -7.32 1.24
CA LEU A 92 -8.97 -8.57 2.02
C LEU A 92 -8.74 -8.28 3.51
N MET A 93 -7.73 -7.47 3.84
CA MET A 93 -7.41 -7.11 5.23
C MET A 93 -8.58 -6.38 5.91
N GLN A 94 -9.29 -5.52 5.18
CA GLN A 94 -10.47 -4.86 5.69
C GLN A 94 -11.60 -5.86 5.99
N SER A 95 -11.80 -6.86 5.13
CA SER A 95 -12.77 -7.94 5.36
C SER A 95 -12.42 -8.77 6.60
N VAL A 96 -11.14 -9.10 6.78
CA VAL A 96 -10.65 -9.79 7.99
C VAL A 96 -10.91 -8.95 9.25
N TYR A 97 -10.56 -7.67 9.22
CA TYR A 97 -10.83 -6.75 10.33
C TYR A 97 -12.32 -6.71 10.69
N LYS A 98 -13.20 -6.52 9.70
CA LYS A 98 -14.66 -6.50 9.90
C LYS A 98 -15.18 -7.80 10.50
N SER A 99 -14.64 -8.94 10.09
CA SER A 99 -15.03 -10.25 10.64
C SER A 99 -14.67 -10.36 12.12
N ILE A 100 -13.48 -9.88 12.51
CA ILE A 100 -13.07 -9.84 13.92
C ILE A 100 -13.95 -8.88 14.72
N GLU A 101 -14.18 -7.67 14.19
CA GLU A 101 -15.02 -6.64 14.83
C GLU A 101 -16.44 -7.14 15.08
N GLN A 102 -17.04 -7.86 14.12
CA GLN A 102 -18.36 -8.47 14.28
C GLN A 102 -18.42 -9.48 15.43
N GLU A 103 -17.41 -10.33 15.59
CA GLU A 103 -17.36 -11.30 16.70
C GLU A 103 -17.10 -10.63 18.06
N LEU A 104 -16.46 -9.45 18.09
CA LEU A 104 -16.27 -8.68 19.33
C LEU A 104 -17.55 -7.95 19.79
N LEU A 105 -18.45 -7.65 18.86
CA LEU A 105 -19.70 -6.92 19.12
C LEU A 105 -20.92 -7.82 19.33
N ARG A 106 -20.76 -9.14 19.16
CA ARG A 106 -21.76 -10.17 19.49
C ARG A 106 -21.73 -10.48 20.98
#